data_AF-A0A943K472-F1
#
_entry.id   AF-A0A943K472-F1
#
_cell.length_a   1.000
_cell.length_b   1.000
_cell.length_c   1.000
_cell.angle_alpha   90.00
_cell.angle_beta   90.00
_cell.angle_gamma   90.00
#
_symmetry.space_group_name_H-M   'P 1'
#
loop_
_entity.id
_entity.type
_entity.pdbx_description
1 polymer ?
#
loop_
_entity_poly.entity_id
_entity_poly.type
_entity_poly.pdbx_seq_one_letter_code
_entity_poly.pdbx_strand_id
1 'polypeptide(L)'
;MVIVCGVLTGLNKGAFAYCSGITNITIPDGVKSIGYRAFYNCSGLTKIYYKGSESEWGTISIDFYNEKLKNATRYYYSAEKPTANGNYWHYNENGEIEEW
;
A
#
# COMPACT_ATOMS: atom_id res chain seq x y z
N MET A 1 3.27 11.72 -2.51
CA MET A 1 3.67 11.47 -1.11
C MET A 1 2.44 11.49 -0.23
N VAL A 2 1.90 10.31 0.09
CA VAL A 2 0.89 10.14 1.14
C VAL A 2 1.45 9.12 2.10
N ILE A 3 1.90 9.61 3.26
CA ILE A 3 2.36 8.81 4.39
C ILE A 3 1.11 8.40 5.16
N VAL A 4 0.77 7.11 5.16
CA VAL A 4 -0.09 6.57 6.21
C VAL A 4 0.83 6.18 7.37
N CYS A 5 0.67 6.95 8.44
CA CYS A 5 1.44 6.98 9.67
C CYS A 5 1.71 5.58 10.27
N GLY A 6 2.97 5.23 10.49
CA GLY A 6 3.41 3.99 11.15
C GLY A 6 3.02 3.85 12.64
N VAL A 7 2.16 4.73 13.15
CA VAL A 7 1.60 4.68 14.51
C VAL A 7 0.09 4.40 14.52
N LEU A 8 -0.57 4.37 13.35
CA LEU A 8 -1.96 3.93 13.22
C LEU A 8 -1.98 2.41 13.01
N THR A 9 -2.44 1.69 14.03
CA THR A 9 -2.68 0.23 13.98
C THR A 9 -3.70 -0.19 12.92
N GLY A 10 -4.40 0.76 12.29
CA GLY A 10 -5.23 0.54 11.10
C GLY A 10 -5.70 1.83 10.41
N LEU A 11 -6.20 1.68 9.18
CA LEU A 11 -6.84 2.77 8.43
C LEU A 11 -8.32 2.88 8.79
N ASN A 12 -8.74 4.08 9.20
CA ASN A 12 -10.12 4.36 9.60
C ASN A 12 -11.12 4.19 8.45
N LYS A 13 -12.38 3.93 8.81
CA LYS A 13 -13.52 3.87 7.88
C LYS A 13 -13.54 5.10 6.96
N GLY A 14 -13.51 4.87 5.65
CA GLY A 14 -13.61 5.94 4.66
C GLY A 14 -12.44 6.91 4.56
N ALA A 15 -11.27 6.63 5.18
CA ALA A 15 -10.18 7.59 5.34
C ALA A 15 -9.72 8.30 4.04
N PHE A 16 -9.73 7.58 2.90
CA PHE A 16 -9.38 8.11 1.59
C PHE A 16 -10.51 7.93 0.57
N ALA A 17 -11.75 7.74 1.03
CA ALA A 17 -12.87 7.53 0.12
C ALA A 17 -13.01 8.71 -0.86
N TYR A 18 -13.24 8.40 -2.14
CA TYR A 18 -13.41 9.33 -3.25
C TYR A 18 -12.16 10.14 -3.64
N CYS A 19 -10.98 9.82 -3.09
CA CYS A 19 -9.73 10.46 -3.51
C CYS A 19 -9.27 9.95 -4.89
N SER A 20 -9.88 10.47 -5.96
CA SER A 20 -9.58 10.10 -7.35
C SER A 20 -8.18 10.51 -7.83
N GLY A 21 -7.58 11.55 -7.22
CA GLY A 21 -6.25 12.04 -7.54
C GLY A 21 -5.10 11.23 -6.93
N ILE A 22 -5.38 10.31 -6.01
CA ILE A 22 -4.35 9.41 -5.45
C ILE A 22 -4.07 8.32 -6.48
N THR A 23 -2.84 8.31 -7.02
CA THR A 23 -2.40 7.29 -7.98
C THR A 23 -1.62 6.16 -7.33
N ASN A 24 -0.91 6.47 -6.24
CA ASN A 24 -0.12 5.53 -5.47
C ASN A 24 -0.16 5.86 -3.97
N ILE A 25 0.07 4.83 -3.14
CA ILE A 25 0.18 4.95 -1.68
C ILE A 25 1.32 4.08 -1.15
N THR A 26 1.86 4.47 -0.01
CA THR A 26 2.79 3.63 0.77
C THR A 26 2.11 3.16 2.05
N ILE A 27 2.13 1.85 2.31
CA ILE A 27 1.56 1.22 3.50
C ILE A 27 2.72 0.67 4.35
N PRO A 28 2.85 1.06 5.64
CA PRO A 28 3.87 0.49 6.52
C PRO A 28 3.54 -0.95 6.92
N ASP A 29 4.57 -1.73 7.21
CA ASP A 29 4.53 -3.13 7.70
C ASP A 29 3.74 -3.31 9.02
N GLY A 30 3.58 -2.23 9.80
CA GLY A 30 2.82 -2.21 11.04
C GLY A 30 1.28 -2.23 10.88
N VAL A 31 0.74 -2.01 9.68
CA VAL A 31 -0.73 -1.96 9.48
C VAL A 31 -1.34 -3.34 9.68
N LYS A 32 -2.31 -3.45 10.59
CA LYS A 32 -3.03 -4.72 10.86
C LYS A 32 -4.42 -4.76 10.25
N SER A 33 -5.06 -3.61 10.07
CA SER A 33 -6.41 -3.54 9.51
C SER A 33 -6.63 -2.32 8.62
N ILE A 34 -7.50 -2.49 7.63
CA ILE A 34 -7.96 -1.44 6.73
C ILE A 34 -9.48 -1.46 6.77
N GLY A 35 -10.07 -0.40 7.32
CA GLY A 35 -11.50 -0.33 7.63
C GLY A 35 -12.40 -0.21 6.41
N TYR A 36 -13.70 -0.39 6.66
CA TYR A 36 -14.77 -0.27 5.67
C TYR A 36 -14.61 0.97 4.79
N ARG A 37 -14.64 0.78 3.46
CA ARG A 37 -14.55 1.87 2.47
C ARG A 37 -13.30 2.77 2.57
N ALA A 38 -12.23 2.37 3.26
CA ALA A 38 -11.04 3.22 3.42
C ALA A 38 -10.49 3.76 2.08
N PHE A 39 -10.55 2.97 1.01
CA PHE A 39 -10.19 3.36 -0.36
C PHE A 39 -11.36 3.25 -1.35
N TYR A 40 -12.58 3.50 -0.87
CA TYR A 40 -13.76 3.43 -1.73
C TYR A 40 -13.71 4.50 -2.81
N ASN A 41 -13.91 4.11 -4.07
CA ASN A 41 -13.91 5.02 -5.22
C ASN A 41 -12.65 5.88 -5.39
N CYS A 42 -11.47 5.40 -4.94
CA CYS A 42 -10.18 5.95 -5.33
C CYS A 42 -9.85 5.53 -6.75
N SER A 43 -10.48 6.16 -7.74
CA SER A 43 -10.43 5.71 -9.14
C SER A 43 -9.02 5.76 -9.75
N GLY A 44 -8.17 6.67 -9.30
CA GLY A 44 -6.79 6.80 -9.76
C GLY A 44 -5.81 5.82 -9.13
N LEU A 45 -6.18 5.13 -8.03
CA LEU A 45 -5.25 4.29 -7.28
C LEU A 45 -4.92 3.04 -8.09
N THR A 46 -3.68 2.96 -8.56
CA THR A 46 -3.18 1.86 -9.38
C THR A 46 -2.00 1.13 -8.75
N LYS A 47 -1.26 1.78 -7.84
CA LYS A 47 -0.08 1.19 -7.19
C LYS A 47 -0.12 1.28 -5.67
N ILE A 48 0.39 0.24 -5.02
CA ILE A 48 0.62 0.16 -3.57
C ILE A 48 2.07 -0.22 -3.33
N TYR A 49 2.75 0.55 -2.50
CA TYR A 49 4.10 0.28 -2.01
C TYR A 49 4.00 -0.18 -0.55
N TYR A 50 4.01 -1.49 -0.32
CA TYR A 50 3.97 -2.04 1.03
C TYR A 50 5.38 -2.20 1.58
N LYS A 51 5.62 -1.75 2.82
CA LYS A 51 6.93 -1.87 3.48
C LYS A 51 7.25 -3.26 4.03
N GLY A 52 6.24 -4.13 4.12
CA GLY A 52 6.43 -5.53 4.49
C GLY A 52 6.51 -6.45 3.28
N SER A 53 6.52 -7.74 3.57
CA SER A 53 6.56 -8.87 2.64
C SER A 53 5.17 -9.29 2.14
N GLU A 54 5.15 -10.14 1.11
CA GLU A 54 3.91 -10.72 0.57
C GLU A 54 3.14 -11.56 1.60
N SER A 55 3.85 -12.35 2.41
CA SER A 55 3.23 -13.14 3.47
C SER A 55 2.58 -12.26 4.53
N GLU A 56 3.22 -11.16 4.90
CA GLU A 56 2.68 -10.20 5.88
C GLU A 56 1.46 -9.48 5.33
N TRP A 57 1.44 -9.12 4.04
CA TRP A 57 0.25 -8.52 3.41
C TRP A 57 -0.98 -9.43 3.54
N GLY A 58 -0.79 -10.74 3.37
CA GLY A 58 -1.83 -11.75 3.55
C GLY A 58 -2.46 -11.78 4.95
N THR A 59 -1.81 -11.19 5.95
CA THR A 59 -2.31 -11.11 7.33
C THR A 59 -3.14 -9.85 7.62
N ILE A 60 -3.13 -8.86 6.72
CA ILE A 60 -3.85 -7.60 6.91
C ILE A 60 -5.35 -7.84 6.72
N SER A 61 -6.13 -7.47 7.74
CA SER A 61 -7.59 -7.53 7.65
C SER A 61 -8.12 -6.36 6.82
N ILE A 62 -8.51 -6.61 5.57
CA ILE A 62 -9.09 -5.61 4.67
C ILE A 62 -10.60 -5.76 4.62
N ASP A 63 -11.30 -4.81 5.21
CA ASP A 63 -12.76 -4.80 5.31
C ASP A 63 -13.43 -4.49 3.95
N PHE A 64 -14.77 -4.57 3.90
CA PHE A 64 -15.57 -4.44 2.68
C PHE A 64 -15.37 -3.10 1.95
N TYR A 65 -15.63 -3.12 0.63
CA TYR A 65 -15.59 -1.95 -0.27
C TYR A 65 -14.24 -1.24 -0.40
N ASN A 66 -13.16 -2.02 -0.38
CA ASN A 66 -11.79 -1.57 -0.65
C ASN A 66 -11.28 -2.08 -2.01
N GLU A 67 -12.16 -2.20 -3.01
CA GLU A 67 -11.84 -2.83 -4.31
C GLU A 67 -10.69 -2.13 -5.04
N LYS A 68 -10.58 -0.81 -4.93
CA LYS A 68 -9.47 -0.06 -5.53
C LYS A 68 -8.12 -0.40 -4.91
N LEU A 69 -8.08 -0.63 -3.60
CA LEU A 69 -6.90 -1.14 -2.92
C LEU A 69 -6.61 -2.59 -3.32
N LYS A 70 -7.63 -3.46 -3.34
CA LYS A 70 -7.45 -4.89 -3.65
C LYS A 70 -6.94 -5.14 -5.07
N ASN A 71 -7.38 -4.30 -6.02
CA ASN A 71 -7.07 -4.42 -7.45
C ASN A 71 -5.82 -3.65 -7.88
N ALA A 72 -5.24 -2.81 -7.02
CA ALA A 72 -4.00 -2.10 -7.35
C ALA A 72 -2.82 -3.07 -7.38
N THR A 73 -1.86 -2.79 -8.26
CA THR A 73 -0.58 -3.52 -8.29
C THR A 73 0.15 -3.27 -6.99
N ARG A 74 0.47 -4.35 -6.28
CA ARG A 74 1.25 -4.29 -5.03
C ARG A 74 2.71 -4.53 -5.33
N TYR A 75 3.56 -3.69 -4.74
CA TYR A 75 5.00 -3.83 -4.69
C TYR A 75 5.41 -4.03 -3.23
N TYR A 76 6.36 -4.92 -2.98
CA TYR A 76 6.88 -5.23 -1.65
C TYR A 76 8.28 -4.65 -1.47
N TYR A 77 8.56 -4.11 -0.30
CA TYR A 77 9.84 -3.46 -0.04
C TYR A 77 10.97 -4.50 0.04
N SER A 78 12.11 -4.20 -0.57
CA SER A 78 13.35 -4.93 -0.35
C SER A 78 14.53 -3.96 -0.34
N ALA A 79 15.46 -4.13 0.61
CA ALA A 79 16.65 -3.27 0.70
C ALA A 79 17.73 -3.64 -0.34
N GLU A 80 17.67 -4.87 -0.87
CA GLU A 80 18.60 -5.40 -1.86
C GLU A 80 17.81 -5.91 -3.07
N LYS A 81 18.41 -5.84 -4.27
CA LYS A 81 17.75 -6.28 -5.51
C LYS A 81 17.29 -7.74 -5.36
N PRO A 82 16.00 -8.05 -5.62
CA PRO A 82 15.46 -9.35 -5.32
C PRO A 82 16.04 -10.35 -6.34
N THR A 83 16.40 -11.54 -5.86
CA THR A 83 16.81 -12.65 -6.72
C THR A 83 15.63 -13.49 -7.21
N ALA A 84 14.44 -13.25 -6.64
CA ALA A 84 13.19 -13.92 -6.98
C ALA A 84 12.29 -13.02 -7.84
N ASN A 85 11.44 -13.64 -8.66
CA ASN A 85 10.41 -12.92 -9.42
C ASN A 85 9.38 -12.29 -8.47
N GLY A 86 8.83 -11.14 -8.85
CA GLY A 86 7.79 -10.45 -8.11
C GLY A 86 7.86 -8.94 -8.33
N ASN A 87 6.88 -8.22 -7.79
CA ASN A 87 6.88 -6.76 -7.82
C ASN A 87 7.56 -6.25 -6.56
N TYR A 88 8.77 -5.71 -6.69
CA TYR A 88 9.53 -5.17 -5.56
C TYR A 88 9.84 -3.70 -5.76
N TRP A 89 10.10 -3.01 -4.66
CA TRP A 89 10.50 -1.61 -4.70
C TRP A 89 11.48 -1.28 -3.58
N HIS A 90 12.24 -0.22 -3.76
CA HIS A 90 13.16 0.33 -2.76
C HIS A 90 13.26 1.85 -2.89
N TYR A 91 13.93 2.51 -1.95
CA TYR A 91 14.27 3.93 -2.09
C TYR A 91 15.67 4.06 -2.70
N ASN A 92 15.79 4.81 -3.78
CA ASN A 92 17.09 5.12 -4.39
C ASN A 92 17.90 6.12 -3.53
N GLU A 93 19.11 6.46 -3.98
CA GLU A 93 20.00 7.40 -3.29
C GLU A 93 19.40 8.81 -3.09
N ASN A 94 18.42 9.20 -3.90
CA ASN A 94 17.70 10.46 -3.81
C ASN A 94 16.45 10.38 -2.90
N GLY A 95 16.16 9.21 -2.33
CA GLY A 95 14.96 8.97 -1.51
C GLY A 95 13.68 8.79 -2.34
N GLU A 96 13.81 8.54 -3.64
CA GLU A 96 12.68 8.28 -4.54
C GLU A 96 12.38 6.79 -4.63
N ILE A 97 11.12 6.44 -4.89
CA ILE A 97 10.74 5.04 -5.08
C ILE A 97 11.26 4.57 -6.45
N GLU A 98 11.99 3.47 -6.44
CA GLU A 98 12.38 2.73 -7.63
C GLU A 98 11.76 1.33 -7.57
N GLU A 99 11.15 0.91 -8.68
CA GLU A 99 10.55 -0.42 -8.85
C GLU A 99 11.56 -1.34 -9.54
N TRP A 100 11.64 -2.59 -9.08
CA TRP A 100 12.51 -3.63 -9.63
C TRP A 100 11.76 -4.66 -10.47
#